data_AF-A0A952DRS4-F1
#
_entry.id   AF-A0A952DRS4-F1
#
_cell.length_a   1.000
_cell.length_b   1.000
_cell.length_c   1.000
_cell.angle_alpha   90.00
_cell.angle_beta   90.00
_cell.angle_gamma   90.00
#
_symmetry.space_group_name_H-M   'P 1'
#
loop_
_entity.id
_entity.type
_entity.pdbx_description
1 polymer ?
#
loop_
_entity_poly.entity_id
_entity_poly.type
_entity_poly.pdbx_seq_one_letter_code
_entity_poly.pdbx_strand_id
1 'polypeptide(L)'
;IQAFGGGGGSFGGAGTIYVFSRSINPEVGSLYLFSNRSNIDYSEDFVAGEFFLHDLILDDGVKVKLNSNLDEGYGTIYNLTGDFYLGENSLIDGFARGYPSEQGPGAGQTGLGQSGGGGAGHGGSGGNGESDGGNPSPVGGQFYGNQREPLTVGSGGGRSGAGAAGGRGGGAIALRVRTGHVEINGNIDVRGEAGLIASPGGGGGAGGSVLIEGQTCDISGNILANGGNGGEEAFDGGGAGGGRVSILTTQGPCDINGLVDVNQGSSSGGQSGQVGTYPTLGTIPAVPDFRDQFKTDSVTTIPVGGITQEQEVVLKVNMSDPGGSESNSISLQAQFEVVRVDEEFTGVALISSENFFLASDSQDEESSVLGISTSTTGNYSGGAPLLAEASISDLIPGASYKWRARVINPSEGISGTWVEYGGNGSDQADFIVSTVESLTIESDKYNVEVGEPITLTVSSLDEDNQLDPSYRGTVQFISNSETAVLPVNYSYTSIDQGVKEFTEETIFVEPGVYTITVRDTINALLQATTADITVTGDPESENNIDPDICLIEPNRIEC
;
A
#
# COMPACT_ATOMS: atom_id res chain seq x y z
N ILE A 1 30.52 -2.79 19.81
CA ILE A 1 29.80 -3.30 21.01
C ILE A 1 29.89 -4.81 20.93
N GLN A 2 30.09 -5.52 22.04
CA GLN A 2 30.20 -6.98 22.04
C GLN A 2 29.24 -7.56 23.07
N ALA A 3 28.48 -8.59 22.70
CA ALA A 3 27.55 -9.28 23.59
C ALA A 3 27.79 -10.79 23.46
N PHE A 4 28.06 -11.45 24.57
CA PHE A 4 28.45 -12.86 24.61
C PHE A 4 27.73 -13.59 25.74
N GLY A 5 27.49 -14.87 25.55
CA GLY A 5 27.01 -15.74 26.62
C GLY A 5 28.08 -16.01 27.68
N GLY A 6 27.64 -16.45 28.87
CA GLY A 6 28.54 -16.92 29.93
C GLY A 6 29.25 -18.23 29.57
N GLY A 7 30.44 -18.45 30.12
CA GLY A 7 31.16 -19.74 30.01
C GLY A 7 30.65 -20.79 31.00
N GLY A 8 30.85 -22.09 30.70
CA GLY A 8 30.42 -23.22 31.54
C GLY A 8 30.57 -24.58 30.85
N GLY A 9 30.00 -25.65 31.45
CA GLY A 9 29.93 -26.99 30.81
C GLY A 9 29.07 -27.01 29.53
N SER A 10 28.25 -25.98 29.35
CA SER A 10 27.65 -25.53 28.10
C SER A 10 27.80 -24.00 28.05
N PHE A 11 28.00 -23.42 26.87
CA PHE A 11 28.12 -21.97 26.71
C PHE A 11 26.71 -21.35 26.60
N GLY A 12 26.49 -20.16 27.18
CA GLY A 12 25.26 -19.39 26.92
C GLY A 12 25.22 -18.91 25.47
N GLY A 13 24.03 -18.66 24.89
CA GLY A 13 23.86 -18.23 23.49
C GLY A 13 24.54 -16.91 23.13
N ALA A 14 24.58 -16.59 21.84
CA ALA A 14 25.04 -15.30 21.34
C ALA A 14 24.24 -14.14 21.94
N GLY A 15 24.88 -12.99 22.17
CA GLY A 15 24.17 -11.80 22.62
C GLY A 15 23.65 -10.99 21.43
N THR A 16 22.38 -10.60 21.47
CA THR A 16 21.77 -9.65 20.53
C THR A 16 22.14 -8.22 20.91
N ILE A 17 22.57 -7.40 19.95
CA ILE A 17 22.74 -5.97 20.15
C ILE A 17 21.77 -5.23 19.25
N TYR A 18 20.80 -4.59 19.88
CA TYR A 18 19.89 -3.67 19.22
C TYR A 18 20.46 -2.25 19.32
N VAL A 19 20.69 -1.61 18.18
CA VAL A 19 21.20 -0.24 18.14
C VAL A 19 20.13 0.67 17.57
N PHE A 20 19.64 1.59 18.39
CA PHE A 20 18.75 2.66 17.94
C PHE A 20 19.57 3.95 17.78
N SER A 21 19.62 4.49 16.56
CA SER A 21 20.21 5.81 16.31
C SER A 21 19.12 6.87 16.42
N ARG A 22 19.29 7.84 17.34
CA ARG A 22 18.30 8.89 17.58
C ARG A 22 18.24 9.96 16.47
N SER A 23 19.13 9.89 15.48
CA SER A 23 19.30 10.91 14.42
C SER A 23 18.88 10.46 13.02
N ILE A 24 18.56 9.18 12.83
CA ILE A 24 18.05 8.62 11.56
C ILE A 24 16.66 8.09 11.91
N ASN A 25 15.61 8.80 11.51
CA ASN A 25 14.19 8.51 11.71
C ASN A 25 13.82 7.81 13.05
N PRO A 26 13.26 8.52 14.06
CA PRO A 26 13.18 8.06 15.46
C PRO A 26 12.43 6.74 15.76
N GLU A 27 11.94 6.02 14.76
CA GLU A 27 11.06 4.86 14.89
C GLU A 27 11.69 3.51 14.48
N VAL A 28 12.87 3.47 13.84
CA VAL A 28 13.41 2.22 13.29
C VAL A 28 14.92 2.07 13.55
N GLY A 29 15.31 1.10 14.39
CA GLY A 29 16.70 0.79 14.72
C GLY A 29 17.34 -0.26 13.80
N SER A 30 18.65 -0.49 13.97
CA SER A 30 19.40 -1.56 13.30
C SER A 30 19.58 -2.75 14.25
N LEU A 31 19.45 -3.97 13.73
CA LEU A 31 19.67 -5.22 14.45
C LEU A 31 21.02 -5.82 14.07
N TYR A 32 21.91 -5.96 15.06
CA TYR A 32 23.20 -6.60 14.88
C TYR A 32 23.28 -7.88 15.74
N LEU A 33 23.47 -9.01 15.06
CA LEU A 33 23.69 -10.31 15.68
C LEU A 33 25.17 -10.67 15.55
N PHE A 34 25.83 -10.93 16.67
CA PHE A 34 27.26 -11.22 16.73
C PHE A 34 27.51 -12.67 17.15
N SER A 35 28.57 -13.27 16.63
CA SER A 35 28.93 -14.64 16.98
C SER A 35 29.45 -14.78 18.41
N ASN A 36 29.12 -15.90 19.05
CA ASN A 36 29.49 -16.17 20.45
C ASN A 36 30.88 -16.80 20.57
N ARG A 37 31.94 -16.05 20.26
CA ARG A 37 33.35 -16.51 20.36
C ARG A 37 33.60 -17.83 19.60
N SER A 38 33.18 -17.90 18.34
CA SER A 38 33.33 -19.09 17.48
C SER A 38 32.51 -20.31 17.93
N ASN A 39 31.60 -20.15 18.91
CA ASN A 39 30.66 -21.19 19.25
C ASN A 39 29.41 -21.09 18.36
N ILE A 40 29.08 -22.20 17.73
CA ILE A 40 28.15 -22.32 16.59
C ILE A 40 26.68 -22.51 17.01
N ASP A 41 26.32 -22.14 18.24
CA ASP A 41 24.96 -22.28 18.76
C ASP A 41 24.05 -21.15 18.27
N TYR A 42 22.74 -21.43 18.25
CA TYR A 42 21.73 -20.50 17.78
C TYR A 42 21.70 -19.20 18.58
N SER A 43 21.59 -18.08 17.86
CA SER A 43 21.19 -16.77 18.38
C SER A 43 19.68 -16.70 18.56
N GLU A 44 19.13 -15.50 18.77
CA GLU A 44 17.69 -15.24 18.81
C GLU A 44 16.98 -15.77 17.55
N ASP A 45 15.83 -16.40 17.77
CA ASP A 45 15.01 -16.95 16.69
C ASP A 45 14.32 -15.81 15.92
N PHE A 46 14.30 -15.90 14.60
CA PHE A 46 13.42 -15.09 13.78
C PHE A 46 12.00 -15.63 13.93
N VAL A 47 11.11 -14.81 14.50
CA VAL A 47 9.70 -15.15 14.68
C VAL A 47 8.95 -14.74 13.42
N ALA A 48 7.94 -15.51 13.02
CA ALA A 48 7.07 -15.12 11.92
C ALA A 48 6.38 -13.78 12.21
N GLY A 49 6.34 -12.92 11.22
CA GLY A 49 5.85 -11.55 11.35
C GLY A 49 6.50 -10.63 10.33
N GLU A 50 6.05 -9.39 10.34
CA GLU A 50 6.64 -8.32 9.55
C GLU A 50 7.41 -7.35 10.47
N PHE A 51 8.66 -7.08 10.11
CA PHE A 51 9.59 -6.28 10.90
C PHE A 51 10.14 -5.16 10.04
N PHE A 52 10.23 -3.97 10.64
CA PHE A 52 10.82 -2.78 10.02
C PHE A 52 12.12 -2.49 10.75
N LEU A 53 13.23 -2.45 10.02
CA LEU A 53 14.56 -2.17 10.54
C LEU A 53 15.29 -1.18 9.61
N HIS A 54 16.34 -0.54 10.11
CA HIS A 54 17.29 0.13 9.23
C HIS A 54 18.19 -0.93 8.59
N ASP A 55 19.09 -1.53 9.38
CA ASP A 55 19.93 -2.64 8.94
C ASP A 55 19.60 -3.96 9.66
N LEU A 56 19.88 -5.07 8.99
CA LEU A 56 19.93 -6.40 9.59
C LEU A 56 21.26 -7.09 9.26
N ILE A 57 22.11 -7.20 10.27
CA ILE A 57 23.49 -7.67 10.12
C ILE A 57 23.72 -8.90 10.98
N LEU A 58 23.99 -10.03 10.34
CA LEU A 58 24.38 -11.30 10.95
C LEU A 58 25.87 -11.51 10.67
N ASP A 59 26.70 -11.33 11.70
CA ASP A 59 28.15 -11.51 11.62
C ASP A 59 28.54 -12.96 11.27
N ASP A 60 29.80 -13.21 10.96
CA ASP A 60 30.31 -14.53 10.57
C ASP A 60 30.02 -15.60 11.63
N GLY A 61 29.51 -16.75 11.19
CA GLY A 61 29.21 -17.91 12.04
C GLY A 61 27.92 -17.78 12.87
N VAL A 62 27.09 -16.76 12.64
CA VAL A 62 25.80 -16.59 13.32
C VAL A 62 24.77 -17.57 12.77
N LYS A 63 24.06 -18.28 13.65
CA LYS A 63 22.95 -19.15 13.28
C LYS A 63 21.65 -18.66 13.89
N VAL A 64 20.58 -18.59 13.11
CA VAL A 64 19.24 -18.19 13.56
C VAL A 64 18.22 -19.23 13.10
N LYS A 65 17.21 -19.50 13.92
CA LYS A 65 16.08 -20.33 13.52
C LYS A 65 15.00 -19.46 12.90
N LEU A 66 14.37 -19.95 11.84
CA LEU A 66 13.31 -19.26 11.13
C LEU A 66 11.94 -19.85 11.47
N ASN A 67 11.26 -19.29 12.46
CA ASN A 67 9.93 -19.75 12.85
C ASN A 67 8.86 -19.26 11.89
N SER A 68 7.83 -20.10 11.71
CA SER A 68 6.73 -19.88 10.77
C SER A 68 5.41 -19.71 11.51
N ASN A 69 4.51 -18.90 10.94
CA ASN A 69 3.09 -18.88 11.33
C ASN A 69 2.35 -19.85 10.41
N LEU A 70 2.00 -21.02 10.95
CA LEU A 70 1.38 -22.09 10.15
C LEU A 70 -0.13 -21.86 9.95
N ASP A 71 -0.79 -21.14 10.85
CA ASP A 71 -2.22 -20.86 10.74
C ASP A 71 -2.50 -19.96 9.52
N GLU A 72 -1.62 -18.99 9.30
CA GLU A 72 -1.69 -18.05 8.17
C GLU A 72 -0.75 -18.41 7.00
N GLY A 73 0.18 -19.36 7.22
CA GLY A 73 1.01 -19.95 6.17
C GLY A 73 2.18 -19.09 5.69
N TYR A 74 2.67 -18.13 6.49
CA TYR A 74 3.79 -17.26 6.15
C TYR A 74 4.96 -17.38 7.15
N GLY A 75 6.12 -16.86 6.73
CA GLY A 75 7.35 -16.87 7.53
C GLY A 75 7.72 -15.49 8.08
N THR A 76 9.00 -15.12 8.00
CA THR A 76 9.49 -13.82 8.49
C THR A 76 9.67 -12.83 7.34
N ILE A 77 9.21 -11.60 7.50
CA ILE A 77 9.37 -10.52 6.51
C ILE A 77 10.17 -9.39 7.15
N TYR A 78 11.33 -9.05 6.58
CA TYR A 78 12.14 -7.91 6.99
C TYR A 78 12.06 -6.81 5.91
N ASN A 79 11.51 -5.65 6.29
CA ASN A 79 11.56 -4.42 5.50
C ASN A 79 12.71 -3.56 6.01
N LEU A 80 13.75 -3.42 5.20
CA LEU A 80 14.99 -2.72 5.53
C LEU A 80 15.10 -1.43 4.73
N THR A 81 15.45 -0.34 5.42
CA THR A 81 15.76 0.95 4.78
C THR A 81 17.25 1.14 4.50
N GLY A 82 18.11 0.39 5.21
CA GLY A 82 19.55 0.26 5.00
C GLY A 82 19.88 -1.10 4.41
N ASP A 83 20.91 -1.75 4.93
CA ASP A 83 21.53 -2.93 4.30
C ASP A 83 21.18 -4.26 5.01
N PHE A 84 21.31 -5.35 4.26
CA PHE A 84 21.30 -6.72 4.80
C PHE A 84 22.66 -7.37 4.62
N TYR A 85 23.17 -8.00 5.68
CA TYR A 85 24.41 -8.78 5.65
C TYR A 85 24.23 -10.13 6.34
N LEU A 86 24.56 -11.22 5.63
CA LEU A 86 24.72 -12.55 6.19
C LEU A 86 26.17 -13.02 6.00
N GLY A 87 26.96 -12.97 7.06
CA GLY A 87 28.38 -13.32 7.06
C GLY A 87 28.69 -14.77 6.70
N GLU A 88 29.97 -15.05 6.48
CA GLU A 88 30.46 -16.39 6.16
C GLU A 88 30.15 -17.39 7.27
N ASN A 89 29.90 -18.65 6.90
CA ASN A 89 29.55 -19.73 7.85
C ASN A 89 28.28 -19.47 8.68
N SER A 90 27.56 -18.38 8.41
CA SER A 90 26.27 -18.09 9.04
C SER A 90 25.15 -18.91 8.42
N LEU A 91 24.07 -19.12 9.18
CA LEU A 91 22.93 -19.94 8.77
C LEU A 91 21.61 -19.31 9.21
N ILE A 92 20.73 -19.07 8.26
CA ILE A 92 19.30 -18.91 8.50
C ILE A 92 18.65 -20.29 8.34
N ASP A 93 18.30 -20.92 9.46
CA ASP A 93 17.76 -22.28 9.54
C ASP A 93 16.23 -22.30 9.53
N GLY A 94 15.67 -22.42 8.32
CA GLY A 94 14.27 -22.73 8.03
C GLY A 94 14.01 -24.19 7.65
N PHE A 95 14.97 -25.09 7.85
CA PHE A 95 14.83 -26.50 7.49
C PHE A 95 13.66 -27.13 8.25
N ALA A 96 12.73 -27.75 7.53
CA ALA A 96 11.58 -28.43 8.13
C ALA A 96 10.75 -27.53 9.08
N ARG A 97 10.67 -26.21 8.81
CA ARG A 97 9.92 -25.24 9.65
C ARG A 97 8.56 -24.81 9.12
N GLY A 98 8.09 -25.41 8.04
CA GLY A 98 6.75 -25.23 7.46
C GLY A 98 5.68 -26.13 8.07
N TYR A 99 4.69 -26.51 7.28
CA TYR A 99 3.57 -27.33 7.74
C TYR A 99 4.02 -28.76 8.10
N PRO A 100 3.50 -29.32 9.20
CA PRO A 100 3.76 -30.72 9.57
C PRO A 100 3.08 -31.69 8.59
N SER A 101 3.36 -32.98 8.74
CA SER A 101 2.76 -34.05 7.94
C SER A 101 1.24 -33.88 7.78
N GLU A 102 0.76 -34.10 6.55
CA GLU A 102 -0.66 -34.01 6.13
C GLU A 102 -1.29 -32.62 6.24
N GLN A 103 -0.49 -31.56 6.40
CA GLN A 103 -0.99 -30.18 6.51
C GLN A 103 -0.38 -29.26 5.45
N GLY A 104 -1.09 -28.15 5.23
CA GLY A 104 -0.74 -27.11 4.27
C GLY A 104 -1.52 -27.21 2.95
N PRO A 105 -1.54 -26.15 2.13
CA PRO A 105 -2.33 -26.09 0.89
C PRO A 105 -1.95 -27.14 -0.15
N GLY A 106 -0.69 -27.61 -0.11
CA GLY A 106 -0.15 -28.65 -0.98
C GLY A 106 0.22 -29.91 -0.20
N ALA A 107 -0.53 -30.28 0.83
CA ALA A 107 -0.28 -31.50 1.58
C ALA A 107 -0.35 -32.75 0.68
N GLY A 108 0.57 -33.69 0.88
CA GLY A 108 0.50 -34.99 0.21
C GLY A 108 -0.63 -35.85 0.78
N GLN A 109 -1.26 -36.69 -0.04
CA GLN A 109 -2.32 -37.58 0.43
C GLN A 109 -1.79 -38.71 1.31
N THR A 110 -2.56 -39.03 2.35
CA THR A 110 -2.35 -40.21 3.18
C THR A 110 -2.57 -41.49 2.39
N GLY A 111 -1.63 -42.43 2.50
CA GLY A 111 -1.78 -43.77 1.94
C GLY A 111 -2.85 -44.60 2.62
N LEU A 112 -3.38 -45.58 1.89
CA LEU A 112 -4.28 -46.60 2.41
C LEU A 112 -3.57 -47.96 2.38
N GLY A 113 -3.93 -48.85 3.31
CA GLY A 113 -3.36 -50.20 3.35
C GLY A 113 -1.85 -50.19 3.55
N GLN A 114 -1.11 -50.73 2.58
CA GLN A 114 0.35 -50.72 2.57
C GLN A 114 0.92 -49.71 1.57
N SER A 115 0.13 -48.81 0.99
CA SER A 115 0.67 -47.78 0.08
C SER A 115 1.55 -46.75 0.81
N GLY A 116 2.57 -46.24 0.12
CA GLY A 116 3.40 -45.13 0.59
C GLY A 116 2.64 -43.80 0.60
N GLY A 117 3.08 -42.81 1.38
CA GLY A 117 2.44 -41.49 1.43
C GLY A 117 2.76 -40.64 0.20
N GLY A 118 1.82 -39.78 -0.24
CA GLY A 118 2.08 -38.82 -1.31
C GLY A 118 3.06 -37.72 -0.87
N GLY A 119 3.94 -37.28 -1.75
CA GLY A 119 4.85 -36.14 -1.48
C GLY A 119 4.10 -34.81 -1.46
N ALA A 120 4.57 -33.84 -0.67
CA ALA A 120 3.97 -32.51 -0.63
C ALA A 120 4.35 -31.65 -1.84
N GLY A 121 3.53 -30.64 -2.15
CA GLY A 121 3.81 -29.61 -3.16
C GLY A 121 3.99 -28.23 -2.53
N HIS A 122 4.91 -27.44 -3.07
CA HIS A 122 5.14 -26.00 -2.87
C HIS A 122 6.19 -25.63 -3.90
N GLY A 123 6.02 -24.57 -4.70
CA GLY A 123 6.92 -24.30 -5.85
C GLY A 123 6.72 -25.26 -7.02
N GLY A 124 7.01 -26.54 -6.81
CA GLY A 124 6.64 -27.68 -7.67
C GLY A 124 5.59 -28.58 -7.02
N SER A 125 4.91 -29.42 -7.82
CA SER A 125 4.01 -30.45 -7.28
C SER A 125 4.78 -31.61 -6.66
N GLY A 126 4.21 -32.23 -5.63
CA GLY A 126 4.71 -33.48 -5.07
C GLY A 126 4.42 -34.68 -5.97
N GLY A 127 5.24 -35.72 -5.85
CA GLY A 127 5.04 -37.00 -6.54
C GLY A 127 4.08 -37.91 -5.78
N ASN A 128 3.42 -38.80 -6.51
CA ASN A 128 2.54 -39.80 -5.93
C ASN A 128 3.33 -40.87 -5.15
N GLY A 129 2.75 -41.37 -4.06
CA GLY A 129 3.28 -42.53 -3.34
C GLY A 129 3.09 -43.84 -4.11
N GLU A 130 3.91 -44.84 -3.78
CA GLU A 130 3.80 -46.18 -4.37
C GLU A 130 2.51 -46.88 -3.91
N SER A 131 1.86 -47.57 -4.85
CA SER A 131 0.64 -48.35 -4.60
C SER A 131 0.99 -49.76 -4.12
N ASP A 132 0.24 -50.27 -3.15
CA ASP A 132 0.31 -51.68 -2.73
C ASP A 132 -0.37 -52.68 -3.70
N GLY A 133 -0.88 -52.20 -4.85
CA GLY A 133 -1.63 -52.97 -5.84
C GLY A 133 -3.09 -53.26 -5.45
N GLY A 134 -3.46 -53.05 -4.19
CA GLY A 134 -4.84 -53.14 -3.69
C GLY A 134 -5.54 -51.80 -3.55
N ASN A 135 -4.77 -50.72 -3.36
CA ASN A 135 -5.21 -49.35 -3.19
C ASN A 135 -4.56 -48.44 -4.26
N PRO A 136 -5.23 -47.36 -4.71
CA PRO A 136 -4.63 -46.42 -5.66
C PRO A 136 -3.40 -45.73 -5.06
N SER A 137 -2.48 -45.29 -5.93
CA SER A 137 -1.34 -44.45 -5.54
C SER A 137 -1.82 -43.16 -4.87
N PRO A 138 -1.38 -42.85 -3.65
CA PRO A 138 -1.74 -41.62 -2.97
C PRO A 138 -1.18 -40.42 -3.72
N VAL A 139 -2.05 -39.44 -4.03
CA VAL A 139 -1.69 -38.32 -4.90
C VAL A 139 -0.76 -37.35 -4.17
N GLY A 140 0.26 -36.85 -4.87
CA GLY A 140 1.11 -35.79 -4.38
C GLY A 140 0.38 -34.43 -4.30
N GLY A 141 0.87 -33.56 -3.44
CA GLY A 141 0.32 -32.21 -3.27
C GLY A 141 0.54 -31.31 -4.48
N GLN A 142 -0.38 -30.37 -4.72
CA GLN A 142 -0.22 -29.35 -5.77
C GLN A 142 0.71 -28.22 -5.32
N PHE A 143 1.38 -27.57 -6.26
CA PHE A 143 2.11 -26.33 -5.98
C PHE A 143 1.15 -25.18 -5.62
N TYR A 144 1.64 -24.19 -4.86
CA TYR A 144 0.91 -22.96 -4.52
C TYR A 144 1.90 -21.82 -4.22
N GLY A 145 1.39 -20.62 -3.93
CA GLY A 145 2.20 -19.43 -3.67
C GLY A 145 2.58 -18.67 -4.95
N ASN A 146 3.12 -17.47 -4.78
CA ASN A 146 3.54 -16.60 -5.87
C ASN A 146 5.03 -16.80 -6.18
N GLN A 147 5.41 -16.89 -7.46
CA GLN A 147 6.80 -17.11 -7.90
C GLN A 147 7.69 -15.85 -7.86
N ARG A 148 7.09 -14.66 -7.94
CA ARG A 148 7.78 -13.36 -7.85
C ARG A 148 7.71 -12.74 -6.46
N GLU A 149 6.71 -13.13 -5.67
CA GLU A 149 6.58 -12.73 -4.26
C GLU A 149 6.34 -13.95 -3.35
N PRO A 150 7.32 -14.85 -3.22
CA PRO A 150 7.16 -16.07 -2.42
C PRO A 150 7.25 -15.76 -0.92
N LEU A 151 6.09 -15.72 -0.25
CA LEU A 151 5.99 -15.48 1.20
C LEU A 151 5.53 -16.71 1.99
N THR A 152 5.06 -17.75 1.30
CA THR A 152 4.38 -18.89 1.94
C THR A 152 5.34 -20.00 2.34
N VAL A 153 5.07 -20.67 3.46
CA VAL A 153 5.85 -21.82 3.91
C VAL A 153 5.49 -23.10 3.14
N GLY A 154 6.38 -24.09 3.15
CA GLY A 154 6.20 -25.38 2.47
C GLY A 154 5.19 -26.30 3.17
N SER A 155 4.50 -27.14 2.40
CA SER A 155 3.52 -28.12 2.90
C SER A 155 4.17 -29.42 3.38
N GLY A 156 3.48 -30.15 4.26
CA GLY A 156 3.94 -31.44 4.78
C GLY A 156 3.49 -32.64 3.95
N GLY A 157 4.32 -33.67 3.91
CA GLY A 157 4.06 -34.91 3.17
C GLY A 157 2.92 -35.73 3.78
N GLY A 158 2.31 -36.58 2.95
CA GLY A 158 1.28 -37.52 3.37
C GLY A 158 1.86 -38.66 4.21
N ARG A 159 1.08 -39.17 5.17
CA ARG A 159 1.45 -40.39 5.88
C ARG A 159 1.33 -41.60 4.98
N SER A 160 2.07 -42.66 5.29
CA SER A 160 1.85 -43.96 4.67
C SER A 160 0.60 -44.65 5.22
N GLY A 161 0.14 -45.71 4.55
CA GLY A 161 -1.04 -46.47 4.99
C GLY A 161 -0.88 -47.16 6.36
N ALA A 162 0.36 -47.43 6.78
CA ALA A 162 0.66 -47.95 8.12
C ALA A 162 1.11 -46.88 9.13
N GLY A 163 1.02 -45.59 8.76
CA GLY A 163 1.23 -44.48 9.68
C GLY A 163 2.66 -43.94 9.77
N ALA A 164 3.54 -44.25 8.81
CA ALA A 164 4.82 -43.56 8.71
C ALA A 164 4.56 -42.08 8.43
N ALA A 165 5.17 -41.20 9.23
CA ALA A 165 4.97 -39.76 9.10
C ALA A 165 5.54 -39.25 7.77
N GLY A 166 4.79 -38.37 7.11
CA GLY A 166 5.35 -37.57 6.03
C GLY A 166 6.30 -36.50 6.58
N GLY A 167 7.22 -36.03 5.73
CA GLY A 167 8.18 -35.00 6.09
C GLY A 167 7.51 -33.64 6.30
N ARG A 168 8.06 -32.83 7.20
CA ARG A 168 7.61 -31.44 7.41
C ARG A 168 8.11 -30.52 6.29
N GLY A 169 7.29 -29.56 5.88
CA GLY A 169 7.67 -28.58 4.85
C GLY A 169 8.73 -27.57 5.32
N GLY A 170 9.32 -26.82 4.40
CA GLY A 170 10.31 -25.77 4.69
C GLY A 170 9.73 -24.44 5.18
N GLY A 171 10.53 -23.62 5.86
CA GLY A 171 10.16 -22.27 6.34
C GLY A 171 10.09 -21.22 5.22
N ALA A 172 9.85 -19.95 5.57
CA ALA A 172 9.81 -18.86 4.61
C ALA A 172 10.47 -17.59 5.14
N ILE A 173 11.21 -16.87 4.29
CA ILE A 173 11.80 -15.57 4.62
C ILE A 173 11.71 -14.62 3.44
N ALA A 174 11.39 -13.36 3.73
CA ALA A 174 11.47 -12.25 2.78
C ALA A 174 12.40 -11.17 3.32
N LEU A 175 13.38 -10.78 2.51
CA LEU A 175 14.31 -9.68 2.74
C LEU A 175 13.99 -8.58 1.73
N ARG A 176 13.28 -7.53 2.16
CA ARG A 176 12.91 -6.39 1.32
C ARG A 176 13.82 -5.20 1.62
N VAL A 177 14.86 -5.04 0.82
CA VAL A 177 15.99 -4.11 0.99
C VAL A 177 16.08 -3.18 -0.23
N ARG A 178 14.93 -2.63 -0.65
CA ARG A 178 14.76 -1.92 -1.93
C ARG A 178 15.65 -0.67 -2.10
N THR A 179 16.20 -0.14 -1.01
CA THR A 179 17.06 1.06 -0.97
C THR A 179 18.50 0.78 -0.56
N GLY A 180 18.85 -0.47 -0.27
CA GLY A 180 20.16 -0.85 0.25
C GLY A 180 20.77 -2.06 -0.46
N HIS A 181 21.94 -2.46 0.01
CA HIS A 181 22.70 -3.58 -0.50
C HIS A 181 22.35 -4.87 0.26
N VAL A 182 22.23 -5.98 -0.49
CA VAL A 182 22.04 -7.32 0.07
C VAL A 182 23.31 -8.13 -0.14
N GLU A 183 24.03 -8.43 0.94
CA GLU A 183 25.20 -9.29 0.91
C GLU A 183 24.94 -10.62 1.63
N ILE A 184 25.09 -11.74 0.92
CA ILE A 184 24.85 -13.10 1.45
C ILE A 184 26.08 -13.95 1.19
N ASN A 185 26.91 -14.13 2.22
CA ASN A 185 28.07 -15.02 2.23
C ASN A 185 27.80 -16.34 2.98
N GLY A 186 26.78 -16.35 3.86
CA GLY A 186 26.30 -17.54 4.58
C GLY A 186 25.21 -18.32 3.84
N ASN A 187 24.55 -19.25 4.55
CA ASN A 187 23.51 -20.09 3.96
C ASN A 187 22.10 -19.70 4.45
N ILE A 188 21.13 -19.75 3.54
CA ILE A 188 19.70 -19.75 3.84
C ILE A 188 19.16 -21.14 3.49
N ASP A 189 18.75 -21.92 4.49
CA ASP A 189 18.22 -23.28 4.30
C ASP A 189 16.74 -23.33 4.67
N VAL A 190 15.86 -23.40 3.68
CA VAL A 190 14.41 -23.57 3.83
C VAL A 190 13.95 -24.88 3.19
N ARG A 191 14.78 -25.92 3.17
CA ARG A 191 14.40 -27.22 2.58
C ARG A 191 13.31 -27.92 3.38
N GLY A 192 12.56 -28.77 2.69
CA GLY A 192 11.63 -29.72 3.29
C GLY A 192 12.34 -30.95 3.84
N GLU A 193 11.74 -31.59 4.84
CA GLU A 193 12.22 -32.83 5.44
C GLU A 193 11.86 -34.05 4.58
N ALA A 194 12.72 -35.07 4.60
CA ALA A 194 12.38 -36.36 4.01
C ALA A 194 11.22 -37.03 4.78
N GLY A 195 10.42 -37.83 4.08
CA GLY A 195 9.44 -38.69 4.72
C GLY A 195 10.09 -39.75 5.58
N LEU A 196 9.38 -40.22 6.62
CA LEU A 196 9.90 -41.27 7.49
C LEU A 196 10.13 -42.56 6.70
N ILE A 197 11.35 -43.09 6.78
CA ILE A 197 11.72 -44.40 6.23
C ILE A 197 11.14 -45.50 7.13
N ALA A 198 10.06 -46.12 6.69
CA ALA A 198 9.37 -47.23 7.35
C ALA A 198 8.59 -48.05 6.31
N SER A 199 7.97 -49.15 6.73
CA SER A 199 7.17 -50.01 5.85
C SER A 199 5.67 -49.78 6.07
N PRO A 200 4.94 -49.20 5.11
CA PRO A 200 5.36 -48.32 4.00
C PRO A 200 5.88 -46.93 4.39
N GLY A 201 6.56 -46.26 3.46
CA GLY A 201 7.27 -44.99 3.67
C GLY A 201 6.38 -43.74 3.59
N GLY A 202 6.69 -42.73 4.39
CA GLY A 202 5.99 -41.44 4.36
C GLY A 202 6.40 -40.58 3.15
N GLY A 203 5.52 -39.70 2.68
CA GLY A 203 5.87 -38.76 1.61
C GLY A 203 6.79 -37.64 2.08
N GLY A 204 7.62 -37.09 1.19
CA GLY A 204 8.49 -35.96 1.53
C GLY A 204 7.74 -34.65 1.81
N GLY A 205 8.32 -33.78 2.65
CA GLY A 205 7.86 -32.41 2.86
C GLY A 205 8.39 -31.46 1.79
N ALA A 206 7.59 -30.47 1.37
CA ALA A 206 7.96 -29.57 0.29
C ALA A 206 8.96 -28.49 0.74
N GLY A 207 9.72 -27.95 -0.21
CA GLY A 207 10.59 -26.80 0.05
C GLY A 207 9.83 -25.56 0.51
N GLY A 208 10.57 -24.59 1.05
CA GLY A 208 10.05 -23.31 1.56
C GLY A 208 10.18 -22.15 0.57
N SER A 209 10.04 -20.91 1.07
CA SER A 209 10.13 -19.69 0.26
C SER A 209 11.30 -18.78 0.66
N VAL A 210 11.98 -18.20 -0.33
CA VAL A 210 12.93 -17.10 -0.13
C VAL A 210 12.62 -15.97 -1.12
N LEU A 211 12.32 -14.78 -0.60
CA LEU A 211 12.25 -13.54 -1.38
C LEU A 211 13.42 -12.63 -0.98
N ILE A 212 14.17 -12.17 -1.98
CA ILE A 212 15.21 -11.15 -1.82
C ILE A 212 14.91 -10.01 -2.76
N GLU A 213 14.70 -8.82 -2.23
CA GLU A 213 14.65 -7.57 -2.98
C GLU A 213 15.80 -6.68 -2.50
N GLY A 214 16.66 -6.23 -3.41
CA GLY A 214 17.78 -5.33 -3.09
C GLY A 214 17.78 -4.10 -3.99
N GLN A 215 18.48 -3.03 -3.61
CA GLN A 215 18.92 -2.06 -4.62
C GLN A 215 20.00 -2.68 -5.51
N THR A 216 20.96 -3.33 -4.86
CA THR A 216 22.03 -4.15 -5.45
C THR A 216 22.22 -5.41 -4.61
N CYS A 217 22.92 -6.43 -5.13
CA CYS A 217 23.17 -7.65 -4.37
C CYS A 217 24.53 -8.29 -4.66
N ASP A 218 25.09 -8.98 -3.66
CA ASP A 218 26.22 -9.89 -3.79
C ASP A 218 25.91 -11.18 -3.02
N ILE A 219 25.65 -12.28 -3.74
CA ILE A 219 25.22 -13.56 -3.16
C ILE A 219 26.26 -14.63 -3.49
N SER A 220 27.20 -14.85 -2.59
CA SER A 220 28.24 -15.88 -2.69
C SER A 220 27.88 -17.17 -1.91
N GLY A 221 27.02 -17.05 -0.91
CA GLY A 221 26.49 -18.15 -0.10
C GLY A 221 25.31 -18.89 -0.74
N ASN A 222 24.85 -19.97 -0.11
CA ASN A 222 23.83 -20.85 -0.71
C ASN A 222 22.41 -20.53 -0.25
N ILE A 223 21.46 -20.62 -1.16
CA ILE A 223 20.03 -20.53 -0.92
C ILE A 223 19.40 -21.88 -1.29
N LEU A 224 18.92 -22.61 -0.29
CA LEU A 224 18.45 -23.98 -0.44
C LEU A 224 16.95 -24.07 -0.11
N ALA A 225 16.13 -24.42 -1.10
CA ALA A 225 14.69 -24.57 -0.97
C ALA A 225 14.18 -25.89 -1.56
N ASN A 226 15.00 -26.93 -1.55
CA ASN A 226 14.67 -28.26 -2.07
C ASN A 226 13.51 -28.95 -1.33
N GLY A 227 12.81 -29.82 -2.05
CA GLY A 227 11.85 -30.77 -1.48
C GLY A 227 12.56 -31.97 -0.82
N GLY A 228 11.91 -32.56 0.17
CA GLY A 228 12.36 -33.78 0.83
C GLY A 228 12.07 -35.04 0.01
N ASN A 229 12.95 -36.04 0.10
CA ASN A 229 12.72 -37.35 -0.50
C ASN A 229 11.54 -38.08 0.15
N GLY A 230 10.91 -38.99 -0.60
CA GLY A 230 10.01 -39.97 0.00
C GLY A 230 10.77 -40.95 0.88
N GLY A 231 10.12 -41.54 1.88
CA GLY A 231 10.68 -42.65 2.64
C GLY A 231 10.76 -43.90 1.76
N GLU A 232 11.94 -44.52 1.68
CA GLU A 232 12.22 -45.65 0.77
C GLU A 232 12.25 -47.00 1.53
N GLU A 233 11.30 -47.90 1.24
CA GLU A 233 11.22 -49.26 1.80
C GLU A 233 10.48 -50.23 0.85
N ALA A 234 9.45 -50.95 1.31
CA ALA A 234 8.69 -51.93 0.52
C ALA A 234 7.60 -51.29 -0.34
N PHE A 235 7.08 -50.13 0.11
CA PHE A 235 6.29 -49.22 -0.69
C PHE A 235 6.70 -47.79 -0.36
N ASP A 236 7.26 -47.12 -1.36
CA ASP A 236 7.94 -45.85 -1.17
C ASP A 236 6.96 -44.67 -1.09
N GLY A 237 7.29 -43.72 -0.24
CA GLY A 237 6.65 -42.41 -0.27
C GLY A 237 7.00 -41.64 -1.54
N GLY A 238 6.12 -40.74 -1.97
CA GLY A 238 6.39 -39.82 -3.07
C GLY A 238 7.39 -38.74 -2.66
N GLY A 239 8.25 -38.35 -3.60
CA GLY A 239 9.18 -37.22 -3.42
C GLY A 239 8.43 -35.88 -3.45
N ALA A 240 8.88 -34.90 -2.67
CA ALA A 240 8.20 -33.60 -2.58
C ALA A 240 8.59 -32.63 -3.70
N GLY A 241 7.74 -31.62 -3.94
CA GLY A 241 8.09 -30.48 -4.78
C GLY A 241 9.18 -29.60 -4.14
N GLY A 242 10.08 -29.07 -4.96
CA GLY A 242 11.03 -28.03 -4.53
C GLY A 242 10.34 -26.68 -4.40
N GLY A 243 10.80 -25.84 -3.49
CA GLY A 243 10.16 -24.59 -3.07
C GLY A 243 10.32 -23.40 -4.03
N ARG A 244 10.26 -22.18 -3.50
CA ARG A 244 10.30 -20.95 -4.29
C ARG A 244 11.43 -20.03 -3.86
N VAL A 245 12.21 -19.54 -4.84
CA VAL A 245 13.19 -18.48 -4.63
C VAL A 245 12.90 -17.36 -5.63
N SER A 246 12.90 -16.11 -5.18
CA SER A 246 12.83 -14.93 -6.05
C SER A 246 13.85 -13.90 -5.63
N ILE A 247 14.60 -13.38 -6.59
CA ILE A 247 15.61 -12.36 -6.38
C ILE A 247 15.31 -11.22 -7.35
N LEU A 248 15.13 -10.02 -6.81
CA LEU A 248 14.72 -8.82 -7.53
C LEU A 248 15.61 -7.64 -7.15
N THR A 249 15.90 -6.74 -8.11
CA THR A 249 16.62 -5.50 -7.82
C THR A 249 15.95 -4.23 -8.30
N THR A 250 16.12 -3.13 -7.57
CA THR A 250 15.63 -1.80 -7.97
C THR A 250 16.64 -0.97 -8.77
N GLN A 251 17.90 -1.40 -8.89
CA GLN A 251 18.92 -0.75 -9.75
C GLN A 251 19.92 -1.73 -10.37
N GLY A 252 20.54 -2.60 -9.56
CA GLY A 252 21.65 -3.46 -9.97
C GLY A 252 23.02 -2.78 -9.87
N PRO A 253 24.14 -3.54 -9.94
CA PRO A 253 24.23 -4.96 -10.27
C PRO A 253 23.77 -5.90 -9.14
N CYS A 254 23.63 -7.18 -9.48
CA CYS A 254 23.31 -8.25 -8.54
C CYS A 254 24.06 -9.52 -8.97
N ASP A 255 25.16 -9.83 -8.28
CA ASP A 255 26.04 -10.93 -8.62
C ASP A 255 25.69 -12.16 -7.77
N ILE A 256 25.27 -13.24 -8.45
CA ILE A 256 24.86 -14.50 -7.80
C ILE A 256 25.90 -15.57 -8.16
N ASN A 257 26.84 -15.77 -7.24
CA ASN A 257 27.95 -16.72 -7.37
C ASN A 257 27.75 -18.00 -6.54
N GLY A 258 26.87 -17.95 -5.54
CA GLY A 258 26.49 -19.10 -4.71
C GLY A 258 25.41 -20.00 -5.36
N LEU A 259 25.17 -21.17 -4.76
CA LEU A 259 24.15 -22.10 -5.24
C LEU A 259 22.76 -21.63 -4.83
N VAL A 260 21.87 -21.45 -5.81
CA VAL A 260 20.42 -21.38 -5.59
C VAL A 260 19.81 -22.71 -6.00
N ASP A 261 19.30 -23.47 -5.03
CA ASP A 261 18.77 -24.81 -5.25
C ASP A 261 17.28 -24.90 -4.90
N VAL A 262 16.48 -25.35 -5.86
CA VAL A 262 15.02 -25.58 -5.75
C VAL A 262 14.66 -26.99 -6.24
N ASN A 263 15.59 -27.94 -6.13
CA ASN A 263 15.41 -29.30 -6.61
C ASN A 263 14.23 -30.02 -5.94
N GLN A 264 13.66 -30.98 -6.66
CA GLN A 264 12.63 -31.86 -6.12
C GLN A 264 13.20 -32.88 -5.12
N GLY A 265 12.31 -33.46 -4.32
CA GLY A 265 12.54 -34.71 -3.64
C GLY A 265 12.43 -35.91 -4.56
N SER A 266 13.24 -36.92 -4.28
CA SER A 266 13.35 -38.18 -5.02
C SER A 266 12.45 -39.27 -4.42
N SER A 267 12.12 -40.28 -5.22
CA SER A 267 11.59 -41.56 -4.75
C SER A 267 11.96 -42.67 -5.75
N SER A 268 12.29 -43.88 -5.26
CA SER A 268 12.68 -45.01 -6.11
C SER A 268 11.50 -45.85 -6.63
N GLY A 269 10.47 -46.07 -5.82
CA GLY A 269 9.24 -46.81 -6.16
C GLY A 269 8.02 -45.92 -6.32
N GLY A 270 8.01 -44.77 -5.64
CA GLY A 270 7.05 -43.69 -5.86
C GLY A 270 7.48 -42.78 -7.02
N GLN A 271 6.75 -41.68 -7.20
CA GLN A 271 7.16 -40.63 -8.14
C GLN A 271 8.02 -39.59 -7.42
N SER A 272 9.10 -39.15 -8.05
CA SER A 272 9.78 -37.93 -7.64
C SER A 272 8.85 -36.72 -7.81
N GLY A 273 9.07 -35.69 -6.98
CA GLY A 273 8.36 -34.43 -7.13
C GLY A 273 8.80 -33.64 -8.36
N GLN A 274 8.24 -32.46 -8.53
CA GLN A 274 8.66 -31.50 -9.54
C GLN A 274 9.63 -30.47 -8.94
N VAL A 275 10.56 -29.98 -9.77
CA VAL A 275 11.46 -28.88 -9.41
C VAL A 275 10.61 -27.67 -9.03
N GLY A 276 11.10 -26.89 -8.07
CA GLY A 276 10.50 -25.63 -7.66
C GLY A 276 10.66 -24.50 -8.66
N THR A 277 10.37 -23.29 -8.20
CA THR A 277 10.49 -22.09 -9.03
C THR A 277 11.60 -21.19 -8.54
N TYR A 278 12.56 -20.94 -9.43
CA TYR A 278 13.51 -19.84 -9.33
C TYR A 278 13.52 -19.13 -10.69
N PRO A 279 12.65 -18.12 -10.88
CA PRO A 279 12.66 -17.31 -12.09
C PRO A 279 14.02 -16.60 -12.23
N THR A 280 14.38 -16.23 -13.45
CA THR A 280 15.58 -15.41 -13.67
C THR A 280 15.50 -14.12 -12.85
N LEU A 281 16.67 -13.63 -12.42
CA LEU A 281 16.83 -12.34 -11.75
C LEU A 281 15.97 -11.28 -12.45
N GLY A 282 15.09 -10.64 -11.69
CA GLY A 282 14.19 -9.62 -12.20
C GLY A 282 14.58 -8.23 -11.68
N THR A 283 14.08 -7.21 -12.36
CA THR A 283 14.16 -5.83 -11.88
C THR A 283 12.78 -5.33 -11.48
N ILE A 284 12.73 -4.57 -10.40
CA ILE A 284 11.52 -3.92 -9.93
C ILE A 284 11.40 -2.60 -10.70
N PRO A 285 10.26 -2.34 -11.38
CA PRO A 285 10.04 -1.07 -12.05
C PRO A 285 10.27 0.11 -11.11
N ALA A 286 10.88 1.16 -11.64
CA ALA A 286 11.22 2.33 -10.85
C ALA A 286 9.95 3.03 -10.35
N VAL A 287 10.07 3.66 -9.18
CA VAL A 287 9.03 4.58 -8.70
C VAL A 287 8.93 5.73 -9.71
N PRO A 288 7.74 6.05 -10.26
CA PRO A 288 7.60 7.19 -11.15
C PRO A 288 8.09 8.46 -10.45
N ASP A 289 9.05 9.17 -11.04
CA ASP A 289 9.54 10.46 -10.53
C ASP A 289 8.74 11.64 -11.12
N PHE A 290 8.20 11.48 -12.33
CA PHE A 290 7.19 12.39 -12.88
C PHE A 290 5.79 11.84 -12.62
N ARG A 291 4.95 12.67 -12.01
CA ARG A 291 3.53 12.43 -11.77
C ARG A 291 2.81 13.77 -11.90
N ASP A 292 1.70 13.81 -12.63
CA ASP A 292 0.88 15.01 -12.73
C ASP A 292 -0.57 14.68 -13.12
N GLN A 293 -1.47 15.64 -12.89
CA GLN A 293 -2.91 15.50 -13.11
C GLN A 293 -3.42 16.63 -14.02
N PHE A 294 -4.32 16.28 -14.93
CA PHE A 294 -4.78 17.16 -16.00
C PHE A 294 -6.29 17.10 -16.14
N LYS A 295 -6.83 18.16 -16.73
CA LYS A 295 -8.17 18.14 -17.33
C LYS A 295 -8.23 17.12 -18.48
N THR A 296 -9.43 16.81 -18.95
CA THR A 296 -9.75 15.91 -20.06
C THR A 296 -9.05 16.27 -21.37
N ASP A 297 -8.66 17.53 -21.56
CA ASP A 297 -7.83 17.98 -22.68
C ASP A 297 -6.40 17.40 -22.68
N SER A 298 -6.00 16.72 -21.59
CA SER A 298 -4.69 16.10 -21.39
C SER A 298 -3.49 17.06 -21.41
N VAL A 299 -3.75 18.38 -21.30
CA VAL A 299 -2.76 19.46 -21.44
C VAL A 299 -2.86 20.46 -20.28
N THR A 300 -4.06 20.84 -19.86
CA THR A 300 -4.27 21.80 -18.77
C THR A 300 -4.09 21.10 -17.43
N THR A 301 -3.07 21.49 -16.67
CA THR A 301 -2.78 20.89 -15.36
C THR A 301 -3.81 21.32 -14.32
N ILE A 302 -4.14 20.41 -13.40
CA ILE A 302 -4.90 20.71 -12.19
C ILE A 302 -3.87 20.79 -11.06
N PRO A 303 -3.60 21.96 -10.45
CA PRO A 303 -2.67 22.04 -9.32
C PRO A 303 -3.07 21.12 -8.17
N VAL A 304 -2.12 20.75 -7.30
CA VAL A 304 -2.41 20.00 -6.07
C VAL A 304 -3.42 20.78 -5.20
N GLY A 305 -4.49 20.11 -4.77
CA GLY A 305 -5.64 20.73 -4.10
C GLY A 305 -6.51 21.61 -5.00
N GLY A 306 -6.25 21.59 -6.30
CA GLY A 306 -6.97 22.36 -7.31
C GLY A 306 -8.36 21.80 -7.59
N ILE A 307 -9.15 22.58 -8.32
CA ILE A 307 -10.54 22.27 -8.63
C ILE A 307 -10.68 22.01 -10.13
N THR A 308 -11.48 21.01 -10.48
CA THR A 308 -11.95 20.77 -11.84
C THR A 308 -13.48 20.69 -11.87
N GLN A 309 -14.06 21.14 -12.97
CA GLN A 309 -15.51 20.99 -13.24
C GLN A 309 -15.83 19.70 -13.98
N GLU A 310 -14.78 19.04 -14.47
CA GLU A 310 -14.92 17.82 -15.25
C GLU A 310 -15.04 16.64 -14.30
N GLN A 311 -16.04 15.79 -14.55
CA GLN A 311 -16.21 14.50 -13.86
C GLN A 311 -15.26 13.43 -14.42
N GLU A 312 -14.27 13.85 -15.22
CA GLU A 312 -13.17 13.05 -15.69
C GLU A 312 -11.87 13.83 -15.53
N VAL A 313 -10.79 13.15 -15.12
CA VAL A 313 -9.43 13.70 -15.12
C VAL A 313 -8.47 12.75 -15.83
N VAL A 314 -7.36 13.28 -16.33
CA VAL A 314 -6.28 12.49 -16.92
C VAL A 314 -5.09 12.51 -15.99
N LEU A 315 -4.67 11.34 -15.53
CA LEU A 315 -3.50 11.17 -14.68
C LEU A 315 -2.33 10.69 -15.53
N LYS A 316 -1.14 11.27 -15.33
CA LYS A 316 0.06 10.90 -16.07
C LYS A 316 1.21 10.59 -15.12
N VAL A 317 1.93 9.52 -15.44
CA VAL A 317 3.18 9.18 -14.77
C VAL A 317 4.21 8.75 -15.80
N ASN A 318 5.49 8.87 -15.45
CA ASN A 318 6.51 8.23 -16.24
C ASN A 318 6.77 6.78 -15.80
N MET A 319 7.24 5.98 -16.74
CA MET A 319 7.54 4.57 -16.53
C MET A 319 8.97 4.28 -16.97
N SER A 320 9.73 3.67 -16.07
CA SER A 320 11.07 3.18 -16.35
C SER A 320 11.36 1.93 -15.52
N ASP A 321 12.35 1.17 -15.96
CA ASP A 321 12.81 -0.03 -15.27
C ASP A 321 14.32 -0.15 -15.44
N PRO A 322 15.11 -0.28 -14.36
CA PRO A 322 16.57 -0.37 -14.44
C PRO A 322 17.10 -1.52 -15.31
N GLY A 323 16.33 -2.58 -15.49
CA GLY A 323 16.69 -3.71 -16.35
C GLY A 323 16.49 -3.45 -17.85
N GLY A 324 15.84 -2.33 -18.20
CA GLY A 324 15.55 -1.95 -19.57
C GLY A 324 16.80 -1.52 -20.34
N SER A 325 17.04 -2.14 -21.49
CA SER A 325 18.11 -1.76 -22.42
C SER A 325 17.72 -2.06 -23.87
N GLU A 326 18.50 -1.58 -24.85
CA GLU A 326 18.22 -1.84 -26.28
C GLU A 326 18.22 -3.34 -26.61
N SER A 327 18.98 -4.15 -25.86
CA SER A 327 19.00 -5.61 -26.01
C SER A 327 18.01 -6.35 -25.09
N ASN A 328 17.39 -5.66 -24.13
CA ASN A 328 16.43 -6.22 -23.19
C ASN A 328 15.27 -5.25 -22.97
N SER A 329 14.24 -5.34 -23.80
CA SER A 329 13.06 -4.51 -23.64
C SER A 329 12.08 -5.11 -22.63
N ILE A 330 11.60 -4.27 -21.71
CA ILE A 330 10.68 -4.64 -20.64
C ILE A 330 9.30 -4.06 -20.93
N SER A 331 8.28 -4.90 -20.82
CA SER A 331 6.88 -4.49 -20.91
C SER A 331 6.47 -3.80 -19.60
N LEU A 332 6.05 -2.53 -19.68
CA LEU A 332 5.65 -1.71 -18.53
C LEU A 332 4.22 -1.21 -18.66
N GLN A 333 3.54 -1.11 -17.54
CA GLN A 333 2.21 -0.52 -17.42
C GLN A 333 2.14 0.30 -16.13
N ALA A 334 1.48 1.46 -16.17
CA ALA A 334 1.20 2.25 -14.98
C ALA A 334 -0.15 1.82 -14.40
N GLN A 335 -0.20 1.71 -13.08
CA GLN A 335 -1.42 1.54 -12.32
C GLN A 335 -1.66 2.81 -11.50
N PHE A 336 -2.89 3.30 -11.52
CA PHE A 336 -3.34 4.49 -10.81
C PHE A 336 -4.45 4.06 -9.87
N GLU A 337 -4.31 4.33 -8.59
CA GLU A 337 -5.36 4.12 -7.62
C GLU A 337 -5.88 5.48 -7.18
N VAL A 338 -7.17 5.72 -7.42
CA VAL A 338 -7.86 6.96 -7.04
C VAL A 338 -8.91 6.59 -6.01
N VAL A 339 -8.91 7.31 -4.89
CA VAL A 339 -9.88 7.15 -3.81
C VAL A 339 -10.36 8.53 -3.36
N ARG A 340 -11.51 8.59 -2.70
CA ARG A 340 -11.90 9.83 -2.01
C ARG A 340 -10.96 10.08 -0.82
N VAL A 341 -10.82 11.33 -0.42
CA VAL A 341 -9.92 11.71 0.68
C VAL A 341 -10.28 11.00 2.00
N ASP A 342 -11.57 10.74 2.23
CA ASP A 342 -12.13 10.04 3.40
C ASP A 342 -12.02 8.51 3.32
N GLU A 343 -11.43 7.97 2.25
CA GLU A 343 -11.21 6.55 2.06
C GLU A 343 -9.72 6.17 2.11
N GLU A 344 -9.46 4.92 2.49
CA GLU A 344 -8.12 4.35 2.50
C GLU A 344 -7.79 3.74 1.14
N PHE A 345 -6.52 3.83 0.73
CA PHE A 345 -6.07 3.09 -0.43
C PHE A 345 -6.08 1.58 -0.15
N THR A 346 -6.70 0.79 -1.03
CA THR A 346 -6.92 -0.65 -0.85
C THR A 346 -5.95 -1.52 -1.67
N GLY A 347 -5.41 -0.99 -2.77
CA GLY A 347 -4.59 -1.74 -3.72
C GLY A 347 -5.39 -2.78 -4.53
N VAL A 348 -6.72 -2.67 -4.60
CA VAL A 348 -7.60 -3.63 -5.30
C VAL A 348 -7.99 -3.10 -6.69
N ALA A 349 -7.97 -3.99 -7.69
CA ALA A 349 -8.36 -3.65 -9.05
C ALA A 349 -9.87 -3.39 -9.17
N LEU A 350 -10.25 -2.37 -9.96
CA LEU A 350 -11.65 -2.14 -10.32
C LEU A 350 -12.16 -3.38 -11.06
N ILE A 351 -13.09 -4.12 -10.45
CA ILE A 351 -13.83 -5.16 -11.16
C ILE A 351 -14.85 -4.41 -12.01
N SER A 352 -14.61 -4.29 -13.31
CA SER A 352 -15.61 -3.83 -14.27
C SER A 352 -16.91 -4.61 -14.03
N SER A 353 -18.03 -3.90 -14.02
CA SER A 353 -19.38 -4.24 -13.53
C SER A 353 -20.06 -5.55 -14.00
N GLU A 354 -19.35 -6.51 -14.61
CA GLU A 354 -19.94 -7.78 -15.05
C GLU A 354 -19.90 -8.94 -14.02
N ASN A 355 -19.27 -8.78 -12.85
CA ASN A 355 -19.23 -9.84 -11.82
C ASN A 355 -19.40 -9.32 -10.37
N PHE A 356 -20.37 -8.44 -10.13
CA PHE A 356 -20.78 -8.03 -8.78
C PHE A 356 -21.64 -9.12 -8.12
N PHE A 357 -21.00 -10.14 -7.57
CA PHE A 357 -21.57 -10.96 -6.49
C PHE A 357 -20.44 -11.23 -5.51
N LEU A 358 -20.30 -10.38 -4.49
CA LEU A 358 -19.88 -10.69 -3.12
C LEU A 358 -19.66 -9.38 -2.33
N ALA A 359 -20.71 -8.59 -2.15
CA ALA A 359 -20.82 -7.64 -1.04
C ALA A 359 -22.27 -7.64 -0.57
N SER A 360 -22.61 -8.59 0.30
CA SER A 360 -23.89 -8.57 0.99
C SER A 360 -23.76 -7.69 2.23
N ASP A 361 -24.67 -6.72 2.33
CA ASP A 361 -25.12 -6.01 3.54
C ASP A 361 -24.49 -4.64 3.84
N SER A 362 -24.69 -3.67 2.95
CA SER A 362 -24.86 -2.26 3.33
C SER A 362 -25.77 -1.54 2.32
N GLN A 363 -26.81 -0.91 2.84
CA GLN A 363 -27.89 -0.24 2.12
C GLN A 363 -27.50 1.16 1.60
N ASP A 364 -26.28 1.33 1.08
CA ASP A 364 -25.81 2.58 0.48
C ASP A 364 -25.30 2.32 -0.94
N GLU A 365 -26.22 2.37 -1.91
CA GLU A 365 -25.93 2.31 -3.35
C GLU A 365 -25.44 3.69 -3.84
N GLU A 366 -24.23 4.09 -3.45
CA GLU A 366 -23.46 5.08 -4.21
C GLU A 366 -22.30 4.36 -4.91
N SER A 367 -22.31 4.39 -6.24
CA SER A 367 -21.31 3.79 -7.11
C SER A 367 -19.90 4.25 -6.72
N SER A 368 -19.12 3.40 -6.04
CA SER A 368 -17.73 3.69 -5.70
C SER A 368 -16.85 3.55 -6.94
N VAL A 369 -16.46 4.68 -7.53
CA VAL A 369 -15.53 4.79 -8.68
C VAL A 369 -14.07 4.49 -8.30
N LEU A 370 -13.86 3.87 -7.15
CA LEU A 370 -12.61 3.94 -6.40
C LEU A 370 -11.88 2.60 -6.49
N GLY A 371 -10.78 2.59 -7.24
CA GLY A 371 -9.94 1.41 -7.43
C GLY A 371 -8.84 1.63 -8.47
N ILE A 372 -8.17 0.56 -8.88
CA ILE A 372 -7.05 0.67 -9.80
C ILE A 372 -7.49 0.79 -11.27
N SER A 373 -7.13 1.91 -11.90
CA SER A 373 -7.10 2.10 -13.36
C SER A 373 -5.70 1.78 -13.90
N THR A 374 -5.59 1.31 -15.14
CA THR A 374 -4.32 0.90 -15.75
C THR A 374 -4.10 1.57 -17.10
N SER A 375 -2.89 2.08 -17.34
CA SER A 375 -2.52 2.63 -18.66
C SER A 375 -2.45 1.56 -19.74
N THR A 376 -2.25 1.97 -20.99
CA THR A 376 -1.78 1.03 -22.01
C THR A 376 -0.38 0.51 -21.69
N THR A 377 -0.06 -0.68 -22.18
CA THR A 377 1.27 -1.28 -22.03
C THR A 377 2.26 -0.63 -23.00
N GLY A 378 3.41 -0.22 -22.48
CA GLY A 378 4.53 0.32 -23.26
C GLY A 378 5.78 -0.57 -23.15
N ASN A 379 6.54 -0.71 -24.24
CA ASN A 379 7.80 -1.45 -24.24
C ASN A 379 8.95 -0.48 -23.97
N TYR A 380 9.57 -0.58 -22.80
CA TYR A 380 10.71 0.22 -22.40
C TYR A 380 12.02 -0.48 -22.77
N SER A 381 12.96 0.22 -23.39
CA SER A 381 14.24 -0.33 -23.85
C SER A 381 15.44 0.44 -23.29
N GLY A 382 15.30 1.02 -22.10
CA GLY A 382 16.33 1.86 -21.48
C GLY A 382 16.32 3.32 -21.99
N GLY A 383 16.98 4.20 -21.25
CA GLY A 383 17.06 5.63 -21.57
C GLY A 383 15.88 6.45 -21.04
N ALA A 384 15.34 7.35 -21.86
CA ALA A 384 14.26 8.27 -21.45
C ALA A 384 13.01 7.48 -21.03
N PRO A 385 12.42 7.77 -19.84
CA PRO A 385 11.20 7.11 -19.38
C PRO A 385 10.04 7.24 -20.38
N LEU A 386 9.19 6.23 -20.45
CA LEU A 386 7.93 6.30 -21.19
C LEU A 386 6.94 7.17 -20.43
N LEU A 387 6.06 7.88 -21.13
CA LEU A 387 4.93 8.56 -20.51
C LEU A 387 3.70 7.66 -20.59
N ALA A 388 3.07 7.38 -19.44
CA ALA A 388 1.82 6.66 -19.33
C ALA A 388 0.72 7.61 -18.88
N GLU A 389 -0.49 7.35 -19.36
CA GLU A 389 -1.69 8.11 -18.98
C GLU A 389 -2.88 7.18 -18.76
N ALA A 390 -3.81 7.62 -17.91
CA ALA A 390 -5.10 7.01 -17.68
C ALA A 390 -6.18 8.08 -17.49
N SER A 391 -7.30 7.91 -18.17
CA SER A 391 -8.53 8.66 -17.91
C SER A 391 -9.26 8.05 -16.71
N ILE A 392 -9.69 8.90 -15.80
CA ILE A 392 -10.47 8.54 -14.61
C ILE A 392 -11.83 9.21 -14.75
N SER A 393 -12.84 8.47 -15.20
CA SER A 393 -14.20 8.94 -15.43
C SER A 393 -15.10 8.79 -14.20
N ASP A 394 -16.35 9.21 -14.33
CA ASP A 394 -17.43 8.99 -13.35
C ASP A 394 -17.19 9.62 -11.97
N LEU A 395 -16.33 10.64 -11.89
CA LEU A 395 -16.04 11.34 -10.64
C LEU A 395 -17.27 12.09 -10.12
N ILE A 396 -17.46 12.08 -8.81
CA ILE A 396 -18.64 12.61 -8.13
C ILE A 396 -18.46 14.12 -7.91
N PRO A 397 -19.38 14.96 -8.41
CA PRO A 397 -19.40 16.39 -8.08
C PRO A 397 -19.48 16.64 -6.56
N GLY A 398 -18.66 17.58 -6.08
CA GLY A 398 -18.54 17.93 -4.67
C GLY A 398 -17.57 17.03 -3.88
N ALA A 399 -17.04 15.95 -4.48
CA ALA A 399 -16.10 15.06 -3.82
C ALA A 399 -14.64 15.53 -3.99
N SER A 400 -13.83 15.18 -2.99
CA SER A 400 -12.38 15.41 -2.96
C SER A 400 -11.66 14.08 -3.14
N TYR A 401 -10.64 14.06 -3.99
CA TYR A 401 -9.92 12.84 -4.36
C TYR A 401 -8.43 12.96 -4.04
N LYS A 402 -7.85 11.81 -3.70
CA LYS A 402 -6.40 11.61 -3.61
C LYS A 402 -6.03 10.40 -4.46
N TRP A 403 -4.81 10.37 -4.98
CA TRP A 403 -4.37 9.30 -5.84
C TRP A 403 -2.90 8.93 -5.66
N ARG A 404 -2.60 7.69 -6.03
CA ARG A 404 -1.25 7.14 -6.06
C ARG A 404 -1.03 6.32 -7.32
N ALA A 405 0.23 6.15 -7.69
CA ALA A 405 0.59 5.35 -8.85
C ALA A 405 1.75 4.39 -8.58
N ARG A 406 1.83 3.33 -9.38
CA ARG A 406 3.01 2.46 -9.47
C ARG A 406 3.21 2.00 -10.90
N VAL A 407 4.43 1.61 -11.24
CA VAL A 407 4.73 0.92 -12.49
C VAL A 407 4.79 -0.58 -12.23
N ILE A 408 4.24 -1.38 -13.14
CA ILE A 408 4.32 -2.83 -13.09
C ILE A 408 4.95 -3.37 -14.38
N ASN A 409 5.60 -4.52 -14.28
CA ASN A 409 5.93 -5.37 -15.40
C ASN A 409 4.91 -6.52 -15.45
N PRO A 410 3.84 -6.41 -16.26
CA PRO A 410 2.77 -7.40 -16.28
C PRO A 410 3.21 -8.73 -16.89
N SER A 411 4.25 -8.74 -17.74
CA SER A 411 4.74 -9.98 -18.36
C SER A 411 5.45 -10.91 -17.38
N GLU A 412 6.07 -10.36 -16.35
CA GLU A 412 6.75 -11.13 -15.33
C GLU A 412 6.00 -11.18 -13.99
N GLY A 413 4.95 -10.38 -13.82
CA GLY A 413 4.20 -10.27 -12.57
C GLY A 413 4.96 -9.52 -11.48
N ILE A 414 5.83 -8.58 -11.85
CA ILE A 414 6.61 -7.76 -10.91
C ILE A 414 5.92 -6.40 -10.75
N SER A 415 5.72 -5.96 -9.52
CA SER A 415 5.11 -4.67 -9.21
C SER A 415 6.11 -3.74 -8.52
N GLY A 416 6.19 -2.51 -9.01
CA GLY A 416 6.90 -1.41 -8.35
C GLY A 416 6.21 -0.94 -7.07
N THR A 417 6.83 0.03 -6.41
CA THR A 417 6.29 0.63 -5.19
C THR A 417 5.22 1.67 -5.51
N TRP A 418 4.13 1.68 -4.75
CA TRP A 418 3.15 2.77 -4.78
C TRP A 418 3.78 4.09 -4.31
N VAL A 419 3.47 5.17 -5.02
CA VAL A 419 3.85 6.53 -4.64
C VAL A 419 2.64 7.45 -4.77
N GLU A 420 2.33 8.17 -3.70
CA GLU A 420 1.26 9.16 -3.67
C GLU A 420 1.63 10.39 -4.51
N TYR A 421 0.60 11.03 -5.07
CA TYR A 421 0.72 12.33 -5.70
C TYR A 421 0.64 13.45 -4.64
N GLY A 422 0.85 14.70 -5.05
CA GLY A 422 0.55 15.89 -4.25
C GLY A 422 1.59 16.29 -3.21
N GLY A 423 2.09 15.35 -2.38
CA GLY A 423 2.97 15.67 -1.25
C GLY A 423 2.34 16.60 -0.19
N ASN A 424 1.03 16.76 -0.28
CA ASN A 424 0.09 17.48 0.57
C ASN A 424 -0.35 16.66 1.81
N GLY A 425 -0.10 15.34 1.80
CA GLY A 425 -0.50 14.43 2.88
C GLY A 425 -1.76 13.65 2.50
N SER A 426 -1.86 12.41 3.00
CA SER A 426 -2.89 11.46 2.59
C SER A 426 -4.30 11.81 3.11
N ASP A 427 -4.43 12.86 3.91
CA ASP A 427 -5.68 13.44 4.41
C ASP A 427 -6.10 14.70 3.64
N GLN A 428 -5.34 15.09 2.60
CA GLN A 428 -5.63 16.26 1.77
C GLN A 428 -6.03 15.86 0.35
N ALA A 429 -6.81 16.72 -0.29
CA ALA A 429 -7.23 16.53 -1.67
C ALA A 429 -6.09 16.83 -2.64
N ASP A 430 -5.87 15.91 -3.58
CA ASP A 430 -5.06 16.16 -4.78
C ASP A 430 -5.84 17.00 -5.78
N PHE A 431 -7.13 16.72 -5.94
CA PHE A 431 -8.06 17.55 -6.68
C PHE A 431 -9.49 17.42 -6.13
N ILE A 432 -10.31 18.42 -6.44
CA ILE A 432 -11.72 18.50 -6.06
C ILE A 432 -12.55 18.61 -7.33
N VAL A 433 -13.60 17.81 -7.43
CA VAL A 433 -14.58 17.95 -8.52
C VAL A 433 -15.69 18.89 -8.04
N SER A 434 -15.91 19.99 -8.75
CA SER A 434 -16.96 20.96 -8.45
C SER A 434 -17.62 21.41 -9.73
N THR A 435 -18.90 21.10 -9.91
CA THR A 435 -19.70 21.57 -11.05
C THR A 435 -20.03 23.06 -10.98
N VAL A 436 -19.75 23.73 -9.85
CA VAL A 436 -19.95 25.18 -9.69
C VAL A 436 -18.93 25.96 -10.49
N GLU A 437 -19.42 26.75 -11.43
CA GLU A 437 -18.65 27.70 -12.26
C GLU A 437 -18.55 29.06 -11.58
N SER A 438 -19.64 29.53 -10.97
CA SER A 438 -19.70 30.88 -10.42
C SER A 438 -20.63 31.00 -9.21
N LEU A 439 -20.42 32.05 -8.42
CA LEU A 439 -21.39 32.53 -7.45
C LEU A 439 -22.11 33.75 -8.01
N THR A 440 -23.33 33.98 -7.56
CA THR A 440 -24.01 35.28 -7.68
C THR A 440 -24.46 35.73 -6.30
N ILE A 441 -24.57 37.05 -6.13
CA ILE A 441 -25.13 37.67 -4.93
C ILE A 441 -26.07 38.79 -5.34
N GLU A 442 -27.29 38.76 -4.81
CA GLU A 442 -28.30 39.80 -4.98
C GLU A 442 -28.77 40.29 -3.62
N SER A 443 -29.05 41.59 -3.51
CA SER A 443 -29.77 42.15 -2.37
C SER A 443 -31.24 42.35 -2.72
N ASP A 444 -32.13 42.15 -1.73
CA ASP A 444 -33.54 42.49 -1.84
C ASP A 444 -33.78 44.01 -1.99
N LYS A 445 -32.83 44.85 -1.54
CA LYS A 445 -32.90 46.32 -1.59
C LYS A 445 -31.56 46.96 -1.95
N TYR A 446 -31.61 47.92 -2.88
CA TYR A 446 -30.43 48.72 -3.28
C TYR A 446 -30.52 50.19 -2.82
N ASN A 447 -31.62 50.58 -2.19
CA ASN A 447 -31.79 51.89 -1.56
C ASN A 447 -32.41 51.66 -0.19
N VAL A 448 -31.69 52.00 0.88
CA VAL A 448 -32.09 51.69 2.26
C VAL A 448 -31.80 52.84 3.22
N GLU A 449 -32.54 52.91 4.31
CA GLU A 449 -32.23 53.85 5.39
C GLU A 449 -31.13 53.30 6.33
N VAL A 450 -30.38 54.18 6.98
CA VAL A 450 -29.42 53.79 8.03
C VAL A 450 -30.12 52.94 9.09
N GLY A 451 -29.55 51.78 9.40
CA GLY A 451 -30.10 50.83 10.37
C GLY A 451 -31.20 49.92 9.81
N GLU A 452 -31.65 50.11 8.57
CA GLU A 452 -32.58 49.19 7.92
C GLU A 452 -31.87 47.90 7.50
N PRO A 453 -32.36 46.72 7.92
CA PRO A 453 -31.76 45.46 7.52
C PRO A 453 -32.11 45.09 6.07
N ILE A 454 -31.15 44.44 5.40
CA ILE A 454 -31.31 43.86 4.06
C ILE A 454 -31.13 42.35 4.08
N THR A 455 -31.75 41.70 3.10
CA THR A 455 -31.59 40.27 2.80
C THR A 455 -30.64 40.10 1.62
N LEU A 456 -29.72 39.14 1.73
CA LEU A 456 -28.82 38.75 0.64
C LEU A 456 -29.17 37.35 0.16
N THR A 457 -29.25 37.16 -1.16
CA THR A 457 -29.45 35.86 -1.79
C THR A 457 -28.18 35.49 -2.54
N VAL A 458 -27.54 34.39 -2.13
CA VAL A 458 -26.33 33.86 -2.78
C VAL A 458 -26.67 32.57 -3.51
N SER A 459 -26.34 32.52 -4.80
CA SER A 459 -26.59 31.35 -5.65
C SER A 459 -25.28 30.77 -6.17
N SER A 460 -25.15 29.45 -6.19
CA SER A 460 -24.11 28.73 -6.93
C SER A 460 -24.64 28.33 -8.30
N LEU A 461 -23.88 28.63 -9.34
CA LEU A 461 -24.27 28.36 -10.72
C LEU A 461 -23.28 27.41 -11.40
N ASP A 462 -23.79 26.53 -12.26
CA ASP A 462 -23.01 25.69 -13.16
C ASP A 462 -22.57 26.44 -14.45
N GLU A 463 -21.91 25.73 -15.37
CA GLU A 463 -21.43 26.27 -16.65
C GLU A 463 -22.57 26.82 -17.55
N ASP A 464 -23.78 26.29 -17.41
CA ASP A 464 -24.99 26.70 -18.13
C ASP A 464 -25.74 27.84 -17.42
N ASN A 465 -25.16 28.40 -16.36
CA ASN A 465 -25.75 29.40 -15.47
C ASN A 465 -27.07 28.91 -14.81
N GLN A 466 -27.23 27.60 -14.59
CA GLN A 466 -28.31 27.04 -13.78
C GLN A 466 -27.84 26.86 -12.34
N LEU A 467 -28.79 26.85 -11.40
CA LEU A 467 -28.48 26.57 -9.99
C LEU A 467 -27.83 25.21 -9.87
N ASP A 468 -26.65 25.18 -9.25
CA ASP A 468 -25.95 23.95 -8.92
C ASP A 468 -26.27 23.52 -7.48
N PRO A 469 -27.14 22.51 -7.27
CA PRO A 469 -27.53 22.04 -5.94
C PRO A 469 -26.43 21.23 -5.24
N SER A 470 -25.32 20.92 -5.92
CA SER A 470 -24.21 20.15 -5.35
C SER A 470 -23.22 21.00 -4.55
N TYR A 471 -23.28 22.34 -4.64
CA TYR A 471 -22.37 23.22 -3.91
C TYR A 471 -22.44 22.98 -2.39
N ARG A 472 -21.29 22.68 -1.77
CA ARG A 472 -21.11 22.51 -0.31
C ARG A 472 -20.05 23.44 0.27
N GLY A 473 -19.61 24.41 -0.52
CA GLY A 473 -18.55 25.34 -0.12
C GLY A 473 -18.96 26.25 1.04
N THR A 474 -17.96 26.87 1.66
CA THR A 474 -18.18 27.84 2.72
C THR A 474 -17.95 29.24 2.18
N VAL A 475 -18.98 30.08 2.24
CA VAL A 475 -18.93 31.47 1.78
C VAL A 475 -18.63 32.43 2.92
N GLN A 476 -17.87 33.48 2.61
CA GLN A 476 -17.56 34.62 3.48
C GLN A 476 -18.04 35.91 2.81
N PHE A 477 -18.50 36.86 3.63
CA PHE A 477 -18.95 38.18 3.20
C PHE A 477 -17.95 39.27 3.56
N ILE A 478 -17.71 40.20 2.64
CA ILE A 478 -16.81 41.35 2.79
C ILE A 478 -17.55 42.58 2.26
N SER A 479 -17.44 43.73 2.94
CA SER A 479 -17.99 45.00 2.46
C SER A 479 -16.91 46.08 2.41
N ASN A 480 -17.13 47.09 1.56
CA ASN A 480 -16.35 48.33 1.56
C ASN A 480 -16.78 49.31 2.67
N SER A 481 -17.83 48.99 3.45
CA SER A 481 -18.14 49.68 4.70
C SER A 481 -17.35 49.07 5.86
N GLU A 482 -16.63 49.89 6.63
CA GLU A 482 -15.88 49.43 7.81
C GLU A 482 -16.79 49.09 9.00
N THR A 483 -18.03 49.58 8.98
CA THR A 483 -18.97 49.53 10.11
C THR A 483 -20.21 48.69 9.83
N ALA A 484 -20.34 48.13 8.63
CA ALA A 484 -21.45 47.25 8.28
C ALA A 484 -21.43 45.97 9.12
N VAL A 485 -22.62 45.55 9.54
CA VAL A 485 -22.85 44.21 10.08
C VAL A 485 -23.10 43.29 8.88
N LEU A 486 -22.37 42.18 8.80
CA LEU A 486 -22.44 41.20 7.71
C LEU A 486 -22.85 39.82 8.24
N PRO A 487 -23.38 38.93 7.38
CA PRO A 487 -23.67 37.55 7.76
C PRO A 487 -22.38 36.82 8.20
N VAL A 488 -22.54 35.85 9.09
CA VAL A 488 -21.43 34.95 9.46
C VAL A 488 -21.07 34.04 8.28
N ASN A 489 -19.85 33.50 8.27
CA ASN A 489 -19.46 32.51 7.27
C ASN A 489 -20.44 31.32 7.29
N TYR A 490 -20.85 30.86 6.11
CA TYR A 490 -21.88 29.83 5.98
C TYR A 490 -21.43 28.70 5.05
N SER A 491 -21.51 27.47 5.53
CA SER A 491 -21.26 26.25 4.76
C SER A 491 -22.56 25.74 4.15
N TYR A 492 -22.61 25.64 2.82
CA TYR A 492 -23.80 25.15 2.11
C TYR A 492 -24.09 23.69 2.44
N THR A 493 -25.37 23.38 2.59
CA THR A 493 -25.88 22.03 2.82
C THR A 493 -26.72 21.56 1.63
N SER A 494 -27.06 20.26 1.60
CA SER A 494 -27.96 19.73 0.58
C SER A 494 -29.37 20.33 0.62
N ILE A 495 -29.78 20.92 1.75
CA ILE A 495 -31.09 21.57 1.89
C ILE A 495 -31.14 22.88 1.09
N ASP A 496 -30.01 23.56 0.93
CA ASP A 496 -29.95 24.88 0.28
C ASP A 496 -30.16 24.77 -1.24
N GLN A 497 -30.00 23.59 -1.86
CA GLN A 497 -30.25 23.37 -3.30
C GLN A 497 -29.54 24.40 -4.20
N GLY A 498 -28.33 24.83 -3.80
CA GLY A 498 -27.53 25.80 -4.54
C GLY A 498 -27.93 27.26 -4.34
N VAL A 499 -28.88 27.55 -3.45
CA VAL A 499 -29.32 28.92 -3.15
C VAL A 499 -29.48 29.14 -1.65
N LYS A 500 -28.96 30.25 -1.13
CA LYS A 500 -29.10 30.62 0.29
C LYS A 500 -29.54 32.05 0.45
N GLU A 501 -30.62 32.25 1.21
CA GLU A 501 -31.03 33.56 1.71
C GLU A 501 -30.48 33.80 3.12
N PHE A 502 -29.90 34.98 3.32
CA PHE A 502 -29.41 35.52 4.58
C PHE A 502 -30.35 36.68 4.98
N THR A 503 -31.45 36.34 5.64
CA THR A 503 -32.58 37.26 5.87
C THR A 503 -32.29 38.27 6.98
N GLU A 504 -32.31 39.55 6.65
CA GLU A 504 -32.14 40.66 7.61
C GLU A 504 -30.83 40.61 8.43
N GLU A 505 -29.80 39.91 7.94
CA GLU A 505 -28.51 39.73 8.65
C GLU A 505 -27.50 40.84 8.33
N THR A 506 -27.80 41.71 7.38
CA THR A 506 -26.90 42.78 6.93
C THR A 506 -27.48 44.16 7.25
N ILE A 507 -26.68 45.01 7.91
CA ILE A 507 -27.09 46.36 8.32
C ILE A 507 -25.95 47.36 8.07
N PHE A 508 -26.28 48.48 7.44
CA PHE A 508 -25.37 49.63 7.30
C PHE A 508 -25.70 50.71 8.34
N VAL A 509 -24.68 51.24 9.01
CA VAL A 509 -24.83 52.19 10.12
C VAL A 509 -24.46 53.64 9.77
N GLU A 510 -23.95 53.87 8.56
CA GLU A 510 -23.57 55.19 8.06
C GLU A 510 -24.19 55.43 6.66
N PRO A 511 -24.57 56.66 6.30
CA PRO A 511 -24.98 56.99 4.94
C PRO A 511 -23.80 56.85 3.96
N GLY A 512 -24.04 56.29 2.78
CA GLY A 512 -22.98 56.03 1.81
C GLY A 512 -23.43 55.18 0.63
N VAL A 513 -22.46 54.82 -0.22
CA VAL A 513 -22.67 53.84 -1.31
C VAL A 513 -21.74 52.66 -1.03
N TYR A 514 -22.33 51.50 -0.80
CA TYR A 514 -21.61 50.31 -0.39
C TYR A 514 -21.86 49.13 -1.32
N THR A 515 -20.92 48.18 -1.31
CA THR A 515 -21.03 46.89 -1.98
C THR A 515 -20.71 45.78 -1.01
N ILE A 516 -21.20 44.58 -1.32
CA ILE A 516 -20.91 43.36 -0.57
C ILE A 516 -20.38 42.33 -1.55
N THR A 517 -19.19 41.82 -1.26
CA THR A 517 -18.56 40.72 -1.97
C THR A 517 -18.77 39.44 -1.17
N VAL A 518 -19.34 38.42 -1.80
CA VAL A 518 -19.31 37.04 -1.32
C VAL A 518 -18.17 36.30 -1.99
N ARG A 519 -17.45 35.46 -1.25
CA ARG A 519 -16.38 34.62 -1.78
C ARG A 519 -16.33 33.28 -1.07
N ASP A 520 -16.07 32.21 -1.82
CA ASP A 520 -15.75 30.90 -1.24
C ASP A 520 -14.37 30.92 -0.55
N THR A 521 -14.32 30.36 0.65
CA THR A 521 -13.13 30.35 1.52
C THR A 521 -11.99 29.48 1.00
N ILE A 522 -12.27 28.49 0.16
CA ILE A 522 -11.29 27.59 -0.47
C ILE A 522 -11.08 28.00 -1.93
N ASN A 523 -12.15 28.10 -2.72
CA ASN A 523 -12.10 28.50 -4.13
C ASN A 523 -12.19 30.02 -4.29
N ALA A 524 -11.04 30.69 -4.27
CA ALA A 524 -10.96 32.14 -4.44
C ALA A 524 -11.58 32.68 -5.76
N LEU A 525 -11.73 31.84 -6.78
CA LEU A 525 -12.32 32.22 -8.06
C LEU A 525 -13.84 32.33 -7.99
N LEU A 526 -14.47 31.61 -7.05
CA LEU A 526 -15.90 31.73 -6.75
C LEU A 526 -16.13 32.97 -5.89
N GLN A 527 -16.33 34.11 -6.54
CA GLN A 527 -16.67 35.36 -5.89
C GLN A 527 -17.66 36.17 -6.73
N ALA A 528 -18.53 36.90 -6.04
CA ALA A 528 -19.49 37.81 -6.65
C ALA A 528 -19.64 39.06 -5.80
N THR A 529 -19.97 40.18 -6.42
CA THR A 529 -20.19 41.45 -5.72
C THR A 529 -21.54 42.02 -6.12
N THR A 530 -22.29 42.54 -5.14
CA THR A 530 -23.57 43.20 -5.38
C THR A 530 -23.39 44.44 -6.27
N ALA A 531 -24.48 44.91 -6.88
CA ALA A 531 -24.53 46.30 -7.34
C ALA A 531 -24.42 47.29 -6.14
N ASP A 532 -24.25 48.57 -6.46
CA ASP A 532 -24.18 49.65 -5.46
C ASP A 532 -25.46 49.71 -4.62
N ILE A 533 -25.30 49.60 -3.30
CA ILE A 533 -26.35 49.77 -2.30
C ILE A 533 -26.21 51.19 -1.76
N THR A 534 -27.20 52.03 -2.03
CA THR A 534 -27.25 53.42 -1.56
C THR A 534 -27.94 53.48 -0.20
N VAL A 535 -27.20 53.87 0.83
CA VAL A 535 -27.70 54.03 2.19
C VAL A 535 -27.92 55.51 2.44
N THR A 536 -29.17 55.87 2.68
CA THR A 536 -29.56 57.24 3.02
C THR A 536 -29.82 57.35 4.52
N GLY A 537 -29.47 58.47 5.12
CA GLY A 537 -29.83 58.77 6.50
C GLY A 537 -30.05 60.26 6.63
N ASP A 538 -30.91 60.64 7.57
CA ASP A 538 -31.03 62.04 7.97
C ASP A 538 -29.69 62.46 8.62
N PRO A 539 -28.99 63.50 8.11
CA PRO A 539 -27.74 63.96 8.72
C PRO A 539 -27.90 64.54 10.14
N GLU A 540 -29.09 64.52 10.75
CA GLU A 540 -29.33 65.07 12.09
C GLU A 540 -29.90 64.06 13.09
N SER A 541 -29.00 63.40 13.82
CA SER A 541 -29.30 62.99 15.20
C SER A 541 -28.22 63.42 16.22
N GLU A 542 -27.32 64.34 15.86
CA GLU A 542 -26.37 64.92 16.82
C GLU A 542 -26.75 66.30 17.38
N ASN A 543 -27.85 66.95 16.98
CA ASN A 543 -28.10 68.35 17.39
C ASN A 543 -29.53 68.74 17.77
N ASN A 544 -30.31 67.87 18.42
CA ASN A 544 -31.53 68.33 19.10
C ASN A 544 -31.33 68.48 20.62
N ILE A 545 -30.49 69.44 21.01
CA ILE A 545 -30.66 70.12 22.29
C ILE A 545 -31.60 71.29 22.01
N ASP A 546 -32.85 71.16 22.47
CA ASP A 546 -33.81 72.25 22.55
C ASP A 546 -33.21 73.40 23.39
N PRO A 547 -32.99 74.61 22.82
CA PRO A 547 -32.40 75.71 23.57
C PRO A 547 -33.38 76.41 24.55
N ASP A 548 -34.62 75.94 24.71
CA ASP A 548 -35.63 76.60 25.56
C ASP A 548 -36.03 75.86 26.85
N ILE A 549 -35.23 74.88 27.33
CA ILE A 549 -35.43 74.29 28.67
C ILE A 549 -34.43 74.88 29.68
N CYS A 550 -34.88 75.94 30.36
CA CYS A 550 -34.29 76.39 31.61
C CYS A 550 -34.53 75.35 32.72
N LEU A 551 -33.46 74.65 33.14
CA LEU A 551 -33.46 73.91 34.39
C LEU A 551 -33.20 74.87 35.56
N ILE A 552 -34.21 75.04 36.41
CA ILE A 552 -34.13 75.80 37.66
C ILE A 552 -33.58 74.88 38.75
N GLU A 553 -32.34 75.11 39.18
CA GLU A 553 -31.80 74.63 40.45
C GLU A 553 -31.73 75.82 41.45
N PRO A 554 -31.78 75.60 42.78
CA PRO A 554 -32.10 76.66 43.74
C PRO A 554 -31.10 77.83 43.83
N ASN A 555 -29.93 77.79 43.17
CA ASN A 555 -28.86 78.77 43.38
C ASN A 555 -27.94 79.09 42.18
N ARG A 556 -28.28 78.80 40.91
CA ARG A 556 -27.49 79.31 39.77
C ARG A 556 -28.30 79.35 38.47
N ILE A 557 -28.20 80.46 37.73
CA ILE A 557 -28.61 80.59 36.33
C ILE A 557 -27.32 80.79 35.54
N GLU A 558 -26.98 79.88 34.63
CA GLU A 558 -26.02 80.13 33.56
C GLU A 558 -26.71 79.79 32.24
N CYS A 559 -26.72 80.77 31.34
CA CYS A 559 -27.32 80.69 30.01
C CYS A 559 -26.46 79.86 29.04
#